data_AF-A0A317VW38-F1
#
_entry.id   AF-A0A317VW38-F1
#
_cell.length_a   1.000
_cell.length_b   1.000
_cell.length_c   1.000
_cell.angle_alpha   90.00
_cell.angle_beta   90.00
_cell.angle_gamma   90.00
#
_symmetry.space_group_name_H-M   'P 1'
#
loop_
_entity.id
_entity.type
_entity.pdbx_description
1 polymer ?
#
loop_
_entity_poly.entity_id
_entity_poly.type
_entity_poly.pdbx_seq_one_letter_code
_entity_poly.pdbx_strand_id
1 'polypeptide(L)'
;MSAIEYLHALGIGHGDVCVENIFLTYDHHHHSTSDEREGRRICVKLGDLGRPYASPEILSPVEHQHQHEDKEKELDPRAADIWAAGIVYLVMRMGRILWRNAVEDEDGRYAEYLRGRRSCEGYEGIEGLGSTQCHNVIYAMLDPGPRRRIRAGEVTRSEWLFGYLNHI
;
A
#
# COMPACT_ATOMS: atom_id res chain seq x y z
N MET A 1 3.53 8.63 -0.61
CA MET A 1 2.28 8.87 -1.34
C MET A 1 2.40 9.91 -2.44
N SER A 2 3.00 11.09 -2.21
CA SER A 2 3.08 12.15 -3.24
C SER A 2 3.74 11.70 -4.56
N ALA A 3 4.79 10.86 -4.51
CA ALA A 3 5.40 10.28 -5.71
C ALA A 3 4.44 9.36 -6.49
N ILE A 4 3.64 8.56 -5.79
CA ILE A 4 2.61 7.69 -6.40
C ILE A 4 1.50 8.56 -7.01
N GLU A 5 1.04 9.60 -6.28
CA GLU A 5 0.04 10.54 -6.80
C GLU A 5 0.52 11.21 -8.10
N TYR A 6 1.79 11.64 -8.14
CA TYR A 6 2.39 12.23 -9.34
C TYR A 6 2.36 11.28 -10.54
N LEU A 7 2.79 10.02 -10.36
CA LEU A 7 2.72 9.01 -11.44
C LEU A 7 1.28 8.77 -11.88
N HIS A 8 0.36 8.61 -10.93
CA HIS A 8 -1.05 8.35 -11.22
C HIS A 8 -1.72 9.51 -11.96
N ALA A 9 -1.34 10.75 -11.66
CA ALA A 9 -1.79 11.95 -12.37
C ALA A 9 -1.31 11.99 -13.83
N LEU A 10 -0.18 11.37 -14.14
CA LEU A 10 0.31 11.15 -15.52
C LEU A 10 -0.34 9.93 -16.20
N GLY A 11 -1.25 9.23 -15.52
CA GLY A 11 -1.85 7.99 -16.02
C GLY A 11 -0.93 6.76 -15.92
N ILE A 12 0.17 6.85 -15.17
CA ILE A 12 1.16 5.79 -15.03
C ILE A 12 0.94 5.06 -13.69
N GLY A 13 0.79 3.74 -13.73
CA GLY A 13 0.93 2.89 -12.55
C GLY A 13 2.39 2.47 -12.38
N HIS A 14 2.89 2.46 -11.14
CA HIS A 14 4.24 1.99 -10.84
C HIS A 14 4.37 0.48 -11.04
N GLY A 15 3.37 -0.29 -10.60
CA GLY A 15 3.27 -1.75 -10.82
C GLY A 15 4.12 -2.61 -9.89
N ASP A 16 5.15 -2.04 -9.25
CA ASP A 16 6.05 -2.77 -8.35
C ASP A 16 6.36 -1.98 -7.06
N VAL A 17 5.33 -1.47 -6.39
CA VAL A 17 5.52 -0.74 -5.11
C VAL A 17 5.86 -1.74 -4.01
N CYS A 18 7.05 -1.62 -3.43
CA CYS A 18 7.52 -2.47 -2.32
C CYS A 18 8.56 -1.71 -1.48
N VAL A 19 9.02 -2.30 -0.36
CA VAL A 19 10.01 -1.64 0.50
C VAL A 19 11.38 -1.54 -0.17
N GLU A 20 11.71 -2.49 -1.04
CA GLU A 20 12.96 -2.56 -1.79
C GLU A 20 13.08 -1.44 -2.85
N ASN A 21 11.94 -0.95 -3.35
CA ASN A 21 11.86 0.11 -4.35
C ASN A 21 11.65 1.51 -3.76
N ILE A 22 11.80 1.68 -2.45
CA ILE A 22 11.79 2.99 -1.78
C ILE A 22 13.23 3.41 -1.47
N PHE A 23 13.76 4.31 -2.29
CA PHE A 23 15.11 4.84 -2.13
C PHE A 23 15.13 6.07 -1.24
N LEU A 24 15.96 6.03 -0.19
CA LEU A 24 16.22 7.18 0.66
C LEU A 24 17.47 7.91 0.13
N THR A 25 17.33 9.20 -0.14
CA THR A 25 18.46 10.08 -0.45
C THR A 25 18.73 10.98 0.75
N TYR A 26 20.00 11.17 1.10
CA TYR A 26 20.43 12.10 2.14
C TYR A 26 21.05 13.32 1.46
N ASP A 27 20.50 14.51 1.69
CA ASP A 27 21.06 15.75 1.16
C ASP A 27 22.14 16.29 2.10
N HIS A 28 23.36 16.44 1.59
CA HIS A 28 24.54 16.90 2.32
C HIS A 28 24.71 18.43 2.34
N HIS A 29 23.72 19.23 1.97
CA HIS A 29 23.89 20.68 1.74
C HIS A 29 24.22 21.56 2.96
N HIS A 30 24.60 21.00 4.11
CA HIS A 30 25.14 21.73 5.26
C HIS A 30 26.32 21.02 5.93
N HIS A 31 27.42 20.73 5.23
CA HIS A 31 28.77 21.07 5.70
C HIS A 31 29.86 20.68 4.69
N SER A 32 30.84 21.56 4.62
CA SER A 32 31.90 21.66 3.65
C SER A 32 32.86 20.48 3.64
N THR A 33 33.35 20.19 2.43
CA THR A 33 34.66 19.62 2.07
C THR A 33 35.01 18.18 2.48
N SER A 34 35.46 17.46 1.45
CA SER A 34 36.20 16.18 1.43
C SER A 34 35.46 14.87 1.72
N ASP A 35 35.71 13.95 0.80
CA ASP A 35 35.54 12.49 0.78
C ASP A 35 34.16 11.84 0.50
N GLU A 36 34.11 11.33 -0.74
CA GLU A 36 33.57 10.04 -1.17
C GLU A 36 32.10 9.74 -0.88
N ARG A 37 31.30 10.01 -1.91
CA ARG A 37 29.88 9.70 -2.03
C ARG A 37 29.66 8.21 -2.32
N GLU A 38 29.45 7.43 -1.28
CA GLU A 38 28.73 6.15 -1.40
C GLU A 38 27.31 6.36 -0.86
N GLY A 39 26.32 6.39 -1.76
CA GLY A 39 24.90 6.49 -1.37
C GLY A 39 24.52 5.27 -0.53
N ARG A 40 24.34 5.45 0.78
CA ARG A 40 23.93 4.37 1.69
C ARG A 40 22.51 3.91 1.35
N ARG A 41 22.40 2.87 0.52
CA ARG A 41 21.15 2.18 0.23
C ARG A 41 20.73 1.39 1.48
N ILE A 42 19.56 1.72 2.05
CA ILE A 42 18.94 0.84 3.05
C ILE A 42 18.27 -0.30 2.29
N CYS A 43 18.88 -1.47 2.31
CA CYS A 43 18.27 -2.69 1.78
C CYS A 43 17.47 -3.37 2.89
N VAL A 44 16.15 -3.26 2.85
CA VAL A 44 15.28 -4.12 3.65
C VAL A 44 15.15 -5.44 2.91
N LYS A 45 15.77 -6.51 3.42
CA LYS A 45 15.57 -7.86 2.89
C LYS A 45 14.44 -8.52 3.67
N LEU A 46 13.25 -8.50 3.08
CA LEU A 46 12.20 -9.42 3.47
C LEU A 46 12.63 -10.82 2.98
N GLY A 47 12.61 -11.84 3.86
CA GLY A 47 12.86 -13.24 3.47
C GLY A 47 11.80 -13.76 2.47
N ASP A 48 11.80 -15.05 2.18
CA ASP A 48 10.72 -15.65 1.38
C ASP A 48 9.37 -15.56 2.13
N LEU A 49 8.63 -14.50 1.83
CA LEU A 49 7.43 -14.08 2.56
C LEU A 49 6.17 -14.16 1.67
N GLY A 50 6.25 -14.81 0.51
CA GLY A 50 5.17 -14.87 -0.48
C GLY A 50 5.09 -13.58 -1.32
N ARG A 51 3.87 -13.21 -1.73
CA ARG A 51 3.60 -12.00 -2.53
C ARG A 51 2.73 -11.00 -1.74
N PRO A 52 3.20 -10.49 -0.59
CA PRO A 52 2.36 -9.73 0.35
C PRO A 52 1.86 -8.40 -0.25
N TYR A 53 2.64 -7.81 -1.17
CA TYR A 53 2.32 -6.56 -1.85
C TYR A 53 1.36 -6.74 -3.03
N ALA A 54 1.17 -7.96 -3.51
CA ALA A 54 0.26 -8.21 -4.63
C ALA A 54 -1.18 -8.11 -4.13
N SER A 55 -1.99 -7.35 -4.88
CA SER A 55 -3.40 -7.16 -4.56
C SER A 55 -4.23 -8.42 -4.89
N PRO A 56 -5.41 -8.58 -4.28
CA PRO A 56 -6.26 -9.76 -4.49
C PRO A 56 -6.58 -10.01 -5.97
N GLU A 57 -6.86 -8.95 -6.72
CA GLU A 57 -7.17 -9.04 -8.16
C GLU A 57 -5.99 -9.50 -9.03
N ILE A 58 -4.75 -9.35 -8.56
CA ILE A 58 -3.55 -9.86 -9.24
C ILE A 58 -3.30 -11.33 -8.90
N LEU A 59 -3.60 -11.74 -7.65
CA LEU A 59 -3.33 -13.09 -7.15
C LEU A 59 -4.41 -14.09 -7.51
N SER A 60 -5.67 -13.67 -7.47
CA SER A 60 -6.83 -14.46 -7.86
C SER A 60 -7.60 -13.76 -8.97
N PRO A 61 -7.05 -13.72 -10.21
CA PRO A 61 -7.77 -13.25 -11.37
C PRO A 61 -8.83 -14.27 -11.77
N VAL A 62 -9.87 -14.47 -10.95
CA VAL A 62 -10.94 -15.45 -11.23
C VAL A 62 -12.24 -14.71 -11.54
N GLU A 63 -12.59 -14.74 -12.82
CA GLU A 63 -13.93 -14.77 -13.40
C GLU A 63 -14.97 -13.80 -12.82
N HIS A 64 -14.87 -12.51 -13.18
CA HIS A 64 -16.07 -11.69 -13.34
C HIS A 64 -16.87 -12.12 -14.59
N GLN A 65 -17.18 -13.41 -14.72
CA GLN A 65 -18.22 -13.88 -15.62
C GLN A 65 -19.56 -13.68 -14.92
N HIS A 66 -20.50 -13.07 -15.62
CA HIS A 66 -21.87 -12.73 -15.19
C HIS A 66 -22.04 -11.36 -14.51
N GLN A 67 -21.75 -10.31 -15.27
CA GLN A 67 -22.82 -9.38 -15.69
C GLN A 67 -22.33 -8.56 -16.89
N HIS A 68 -22.93 -8.88 -18.04
CA HIS A 68 -23.10 -8.06 -19.24
C HIS A 68 -21.94 -7.16 -19.68
N GLU A 69 -21.35 -7.56 -20.82
CA GLU A 69 -20.82 -6.67 -21.86
C GLU A 69 -19.86 -5.58 -21.38
N ASP A 70 -18.61 -5.96 -21.11
CA ASP A 70 -17.46 -5.15 -21.49
C ASP A 70 -16.22 -6.05 -21.49
N LYS A 71 -15.71 -6.29 -22.70
CA LYS A 71 -14.44 -6.94 -22.99
C LYS A 71 -13.31 -6.17 -22.28
N GLU A 72 -12.34 -6.89 -21.73
CA GLU A 72 -11.01 -6.36 -21.38
C GLU A 72 -11.02 -5.05 -20.57
N LYS A 73 -11.65 -5.02 -19.40
CA LYS A 73 -11.25 -4.03 -18.39
C LYS A 73 -9.93 -4.50 -17.77
N GLU A 74 -8.86 -4.20 -18.49
CA GLU A 74 -7.48 -4.26 -17.99
C GLU A 74 -7.46 -3.65 -16.58
N LEU A 75 -6.98 -4.44 -15.61
CA LEU A 75 -6.97 -4.03 -14.21
C LEU A 75 -6.16 -2.74 -14.08
N ASP A 76 -6.75 -1.69 -13.52
CA ASP A 76 -6.06 -0.42 -13.35
C ASP A 76 -4.85 -0.60 -12.41
N PRO A 77 -3.60 -0.52 -12.92
CA PRO A 77 -2.41 -0.79 -12.12
C PRO A 77 -2.26 0.21 -10.96
N ARG A 78 -2.90 1.38 -11.07
CA ARG A 78 -2.89 2.40 -10.02
C ARG A 78 -3.59 1.91 -8.76
N ALA A 79 -4.66 1.11 -8.88
CA ALA A 79 -5.31 0.54 -7.71
C ALA A 79 -4.38 -0.47 -7.00
N ALA A 80 -3.61 -1.26 -7.75
CA ALA A 80 -2.64 -2.18 -7.18
C ALA A 80 -1.50 -1.44 -6.44
N ASP A 81 -1.04 -0.30 -6.97
CA ASP A 81 -0.07 0.55 -6.28
C ASP A 81 -0.57 1.03 -4.91
N ILE A 82 -1.85 1.40 -4.80
CA ILE A 82 -2.43 1.85 -3.53
C ILE A 82 -2.45 0.71 -2.52
N TRP A 83 -2.84 -0.49 -2.94
CA TRP A 83 -2.80 -1.67 -2.09
C TRP A 83 -1.40 -1.90 -1.55
N ALA A 84 -0.43 -1.97 -2.47
CA ALA A 84 0.96 -2.22 -2.15
C ALA A 84 1.56 -1.14 -1.23
N ALA A 85 1.23 0.14 -1.45
CA ALA A 85 1.61 1.23 -0.56
C ALA A 85 1.03 1.08 0.86
N GLY A 86 -0.19 0.56 0.98
CA GLY A 86 -0.82 0.24 2.28
C GLY A 86 -0.05 -0.86 3.01
N ILE A 87 0.33 -1.93 2.30
CA ILE A 87 1.16 -3.01 2.85
C ILE A 87 2.54 -2.50 3.28
N VAL A 88 3.20 -1.68 2.45
CA VAL A 88 4.48 -1.04 2.79
C VAL A 88 4.38 -0.25 4.09
N TYR A 89 3.33 0.58 4.23
CA TYR A 89 3.12 1.36 5.44
C TYR A 89 2.98 0.47 6.68
N LEU A 90 2.18 -0.59 6.58
CA LEU A 90 2.00 -1.56 7.65
C LEU A 90 3.30 -2.26 8.05
N VAL A 91 4.11 -2.68 7.07
CA VAL A 91 5.44 -3.26 7.30
C VAL A 91 6.35 -2.26 8.01
N MET A 92 6.38 -1.00 7.58
CA MET A 92 7.18 0.05 8.21
C MET A 92 6.73 0.34 9.66
N ARG A 93 5.42 0.31 9.93
CA ARG A 93 4.87 0.62 11.26
C ARG A 93 4.97 -0.51 12.26
N MET A 94 4.81 -1.76 11.82
CA MET A 94 4.74 -2.93 12.70
C MET A 94 5.99 -3.81 12.65
N GLY A 95 6.88 -3.59 11.67
CA GLY A 95 8.05 -4.43 11.45
C GLY A 95 7.73 -5.86 10.99
N ARG A 96 6.49 -6.13 10.56
CA ARG A 96 6.02 -7.45 10.13
C ARG A 96 4.95 -7.37 9.05
N ILE A 97 4.78 -8.46 8.32
CA ILE A 97 3.72 -8.66 7.34
C ILE A 97 2.47 -9.20 8.05
N LEU A 98 1.28 -8.76 7.63
CA LEU A 98 -0.01 -9.25 8.14
C LEU A 98 -0.43 -10.59 7.52
N TRP A 99 -0.28 -10.75 6.21
CA TRP A 99 -0.58 -11.96 5.45
C TRP A 99 0.43 -12.15 4.31
N ARG A 100 0.69 -13.38 3.92
CA ARG A 100 1.63 -13.72 2.84
C ARG A 100 1.02 -13.53 1.46
N ASN A 101 -0.25 -13.91 1.31
CA ASN A 101 -1.00 -13.78 0.06
C ASN A 101 -2.40 -13.21 0.35
N ALA A 102 -2.87 -12.31 -0.51
CA ALA A 102 -4.20 -11.72 -0.40
C ALA A 102 -5.27 -12.59 -1.07
N VAL A 103 -5.30 -13.89 -0.73
CA VAL A 103 -6.22 -14.91 -1.26
C VAL A 103 -6.89 -15.61 -0.08
N GLU A 104 -8.23 -15.52 0.02
CA GLU A 104 -8.98 -15.95 1.20
C GLU A 104 -8.80 -17.44 1.50
N ASP A 105 -8.82 -18.28 0.46
CA ASP A 105 -8.72 -19.73 0.59
C ASP A 105 -7.27 -20.23 0.81
N GLU A 106 -6.26 -19.38 0.54
CA GLU A 106 -4.84 -19.76 0.68
C GLU A 106 -4.20 -19.20 1.96
N ASP A 107 -4.70 -18.09 2.49
CA ASP A 107 -4.12 -17.43 3.67
C ASP A 107 -5.17 -17.11 4.74
N GLY A 108 -5.15 -17.90 5.82
CA GLY A 108 -6.06 -17.73 6.95
C GLY A 108 -5.96 -16.37 7.66
N ARG A 109 -4.79 -15.69 7.61
CA ARG A 109 -4.65 -14.32 8.17
C ARG A 109 -5.34 -13.29 7.29
N TYR A 110 -5.32 -13.50 5.97
CA TYR A 110 -6.08 -12.67 5.06
C TYR A 110 -7.59 -12.91 5.20
N ALA A 111 -8.03 -14.16 5.38
CA ALA A 111 -9.43 -14.47 5.71
C ALA A 111 -9.88 -13.83 7.03
N GLU A 112 -9.01 -13.80 8.04
CA GLU A 112 -9.26 -13.08 9.30
C GLU A 112 -9.39 -11.57 9.07
N TYR A 113 -8.51 -10.98 8.26
CA TYR A 113 -8.62 -9.57 7.86
C TYR A 113 -9.96 -9.25 7.20
N LEU A 114 -10.41 -10.09 6.25
CA LEU A 114 -11.70 -9.92 5.57
C LEU A 114 -12.89 -9.99 6.54
N ARG A 115 -12.82 -10.83 7.58
CA ARG A 115 -13.84 -10.89 8.63
C ARG A 115 -13.78 -9.66 9.54
N GLY A 116 -12.59 -9.31 10.04
CA GLY A 116 -12.37 -8.20 10.97
C GLY A 116 -12.77 -6.85 10.38
N ARG A 117 -12.42 -6.56 9.13
CA ARG A 117 -12.80 -5.29 8.47
C ARG A 117 -14.33 -5.09 8.32
N ARG A 118 -15.13 -6.15 8.44
CA ARG A 118 -16.60 -6.11 8.35
C ARG A 118 -17.24 -6.04 9.73
N SER A 119 -16.48 -6.24 10.81
CA SER A 119 -16.97 -6.17 12.17
C SER A 119 -16.96 -4.71 12.66
N CYS A 120 -17.70 -4.43 13.73
CA CYS A 120 -17.66 -3.13 14.41
C CYS A 120 -16.35 -2.91 15.18
N GLU A 121 -15.69 -3.99 15.62
CA GLU A 121 -14.42 -3.94 16.33
C GLU A 121 -13.24 -3.71 15.39
N GLY A 122 -13.39 -3.97 14.09
CA GLY A 122 -12.32 -3.89 13.11
C GLY A 122 -11.38 -5.11 13.14
N TYR A 123 -10.28 -4.99 12.42
CA TYR A 123 -9.18 -5.94 12.40
C TYR A 123 -8.06 -5.46 13.32
N GLU A 124 -7.76 -6.23 14.37
CA GLU A 124 -6.82 -5.87 15.44
C GLU A 124 -5.47 -5.30 14.94
N GLY A 125 -4.92 -5.88 13.86
CA GLY A 125 -3.65 -5.42 13.30
C GLY A 125 -3.67 -4.00 12.73
N ILE A 126 -4.85 -3.47 12.37
CA ILE A 126 -5.04 -2.09 11.93
C ILE A 126 -5.53 -1.22 13.09
N GLU A 127 -6.44 -1.71 13.94
CA GLU A 127 -6.95 -0.95 15.09
C GLU A 127 -5.85 -0.58 16.09
N GLY A 128 -4.79 -1.38 16.19
CA GLY A 128 -3.60 -1.04 17.00
C GLY A 128 -2.74 0.10 16.44
N LEU A 129 -3.06 0.64 15.26
CA LEU A 129 -2.37 1.81 14.70
C LEU A 129 -2.89 3.11 15.32
N GLY A 130 -2.26 4.25 14.98
CA GLY A 130 -2.44 5.55 15.63
C GLY A 130 -3.89 6.01 15.85
N SER A 131 -4.42 6.86 14.97
CA SER A 131 -5.76 7.44 15.12
C SER A 131 -6.80 6.78 14.21
N THR A 132 -8.08 6.99 14.51
CA THR A 132 -9.19 6.53 13.65
C THR A 132 -9.08 7.03 12.22
N GLN A 133 -8.55 8.24 12.00
CA GLN A 133 -8.29 8.76 10.64
C GLN A 133 -7.24 7.91 9.91
N CYS A 134 -6.19 7.46 10.60
CA CYS A 134 -5.21 6.52 10.05
C CYS A 134 -5.88 5.18 9.69
N HIS A 135 -6.67 4.62 10.60
CA HIS A 135 -7.36 3.34 10.38
C HIS A 135 -8.22 3.39 9.12
N ASN A 136 -9.07 4.43 9.01
CA ASN A 136 -9.98 4.62 7.89
C ASN A 136 -9.25 4.65 6.54
N VAL A 137 -8.13 5.39 6.48
CA VAL A 137 -7.34 5.46 5.25
C VAL A 137 -6.70 4.11 4.93
N ILE A 138 -6.15 3.40 5.92
CA ILE A 138 -5.55 2.08 5.68
C ILE A 138 -6.59 1.05 5.24
N TYR A 139 -7.80 1.03 5.82
CA TYR A 139 -8.88 0.18 5.33
C TYR A 139 -9.31 0.50 3.90
N ALA A 140 -9.32 1.79 3.55
CA ALA A 140 -9.66 2.24 2.21
C ALA A 140 -8.56 1.91 1.18
N MET A 141 -7.27 1.95 1.59
CA MET A 141 -6.14 1.51 0.76
C MET A 141 -6.15 0.00 0.56
N LEU A 142 -6.58 -0.77 1.56
CA LEU A 142 -6.62 -2.22 1.55
C LEU A 142 -8.02 -2.77 1.22
N ASP A 143 -8.89 -2.03 0.53
CA ASP A 143 -10.15 -2.58 0.03
C ASP A 143 -9.88 -3.71 -0.99
N PRO A 144 -10.52 -4.89 -0.87
CA PRO A 144 -10.25 -6.02 -1.75
C PRO A 144 -10.84 -5.77 -3.15
N GLY A 145 -11.81 -4.87 -3.24
CA GLY A 145 -12.39 -4.41 -4.50
C GLY A 145 -11.60 -3.23 -5.06
N PRO A 146 -10.87 -3.39 -6.19
CA PRO A 146 -10.02 -2.33 -6.74
C PRO A 146 -10.81 -1.05 -7.08
N ARG A 147 -12.10 -1.17 -7.44
CA ARG A 147 -12.98 -0.02 -7.75
C ARG A 147 -13.40 0.81 -6.54
N ARG A 148 -13.38 0.22 -5.33
CA ARG A 148 -13.70 0.92 -4.08
C ARG A 148 -12.45 1.45 -3.37
N ARG A 149 -11.27 1.05 -3.85
CA ARG A 149 -10.00 1.44 -3.27
C ARG A 149 -9.78 2.93 -3.46
N ILE A 150 -9.39 3.60 -2.37
CA ILE A 150 -9.09 5.03 -2.36
C ILE A 150 -7.99 5.37 -3.38
N ARG A 151 -8.03 6.54 -3.99
CA ARG A 151 -7.01 7.00 -4.95
C ARG A 151 -5.85 7.69 -4.23
N ALA A 152 -4.67 7.74 -4.85
CA ALA A 152 -3.48 8.36 -4.28
C ALA A 152 -3.73 9.80 -3.79
N GLY A 153 -4.42 10.61 -4.60
CA GLY A 153 -4.73 11.99 -4.23
C GLY A 153 -5.75 12.13 -3.10
N GLU A 154 -6.65 11.16 -2.94
CA GLU A 154 -7.58 11.15 -1.80
C GLU A 154 -6.86 10.76 -0.51
N VAL A 155 -5.85 9.89 -0.60
CA VAL A 155 -4.96 9.57 0.53
C VAL A 155 -4.19 10.81 0.97
N THR A 156 -3.54 11.53 0.05
CA THR A 156 -2.74 12.74 0.39
C THR A 156 -3.58 13.88 0.95
N ARG A 157 -4.85 13.98 0.53
CA ARG A 157 -5.82 14.96 1.05
C ARG A 157 -6.63 14.49 2.25
N SER A 158 -6.43 13.25 2.72
CA SER A 158 -7.14 12.74 3.89
C SER A 158 -6.80 13.54 5.15
N GLU A 159 -7.72 13.61 6.11
CA GLU A 159 -7.47 14.24 7.41
C GLU A 159 -6.24 13.66 8.12
N TRP A 160 -5.94 12.38 7.85
CA TRP A 160 -4.76 11.72 8.38
C TRP A 160 -3.46 12.35 7.88
N LEU A 161 -3.29 12.57 6.57
CA LEU A 161 -2.03 13.13 6.03
C LEU A 161 -2.03 14.66 5.99
N PHE A 162 -3.17 15.28 5.69
CA PHE A 162 -3.30 16.73 5.64
C PHE A 162 -3.09 17.38 7.01
N GLY A 163 -3.55 16.73 8.09
CA GLY A 163 -3.31 17.20 9.45
C GLY A 163 -1.83 17.24 9.83
N TYR A 164 -1.00 16.35 9.29
CA TYR A 164 0.44 16.31 9.62
C TYR A 164 1.28 17.32 8.82
N LEU A 165 0.92 17.59 7.56
CA LEU A 165 1.71 18.49 6.70
C LEU A 165 1.59 19.98 7.04
N ASN A 166 0.55 20.38 7.78
CA ASN A 166 0.38 21.77 8.24
C ASN A 166 1.07 22.08 9.58
N HIS A 167 1.77 21.09 10.17
CA HIS A 167 2.49 21.22 11.45
C HIS A 167 4.01 21.01 11.31
N ILE A 168 4.53 20.92 10.08
CA ILE A 168 5.97 20.86 9.75
C ILE A 168 6.32 22.14 8.98
#